data_AF-A0A7D9DZ35-F1
#
_entry.id   AF-A0A7D9DZ35-F1
#
_cell.length_a   1.000
_cell.length_b   1.000
_cell.length_c   1.000
_cell.angle_alpha   90.00
_cell.angle_beta   90.00
_cell.angle_gamma   90.00
#
_symmetry.space_group_name_H-M   'P 1'
#
loop_
_entity.id
_entity.type
_entity.pdbx_description
1 polymer ?
#
loop_
_entity_poly.entity_id
_entity_poly.type
_entity_poly.pdbx_seq_one_letter_code
_entity_poly.pdbx_strand_id
1 'polypeptide(L)'
;MVVVWGQITKPNIVLITVNQFGLSDLNNNWEYLKNIRKLSKDAIQFSHAYTQLYQTSSRAALLTGRLPVKTGMLKGNYSTPDNWGKQIQVPLFIKWPKMLHSGATINQTVTLMDVMPTILHLTNTSYSNETLNGKSLVCLIKGTTESLHSYVFHYLDVTRPSAVTHNEYKAFYSTMSDNGLVHHDPPLLFNIRNDPEETSPLSVEDYSELMANISEAREKHVENRTRKWISQFEYPILPWLFPCADFPYCHRRDVGKLKHIVFNDSILFN
;
A
#
# COMPACT_ATOMS: atom_id res chain seq x y z
N MET A 1 9.34 -0.13 5.26
CA MET A 1 8.88 -1.24 6.11
C MET A 1 10.00 -2.27 6.25
N VAL A 2 10.27 -2.70 7.48
CA VAL A 2 11.30 -3.71 7.81
C VAL A 2 10.61 -4.98 8.28
N VAL A 3 10.95 -6.12 7.72
CA VAL A 3 10.54 -7.43 8.24
C VAL A 3 11.78 -8.18 8.71
N VAL A 4 11.87 -8.47 10.01
CA VAL A 4 12.96 -9.27 10.61
C VAL A 4 12.38 -10.61 11.07
N TRP A 5 13.04 -11.71 10.72
CA TRP A 5 12.60 -13.05 11.13
C TRP A 5 13.70 -13.96 11.66
N GLY A 6 13.29 -14.87 12.55
CA GLY A 6 14.11 -15.94 13.12
C GLY A 6 13.36 -17.27 13.34
N GLN A 7 14.12 -18.38 13.32
CA GLN A 7 13.79 -19.82 13.25
C GLN A 7 13.31 -20.34 11.87
N ILE A 8 13.39 -21.66 11.64
CA ILE A 8 13.02 -22.32 10.35
C ILE A 8 11.64 -22.99 10.47
N THR A 9 11.31 -23.51 11.66
CA THR A 9 10.02 -24.11 12.00
C THR A 9 9.28 -23.18 12.95
N LYS A 10 8.03 -22.82 12.62
CA LYS A 10 7.19 -21.85 13.36
C LYS A 10 7.94 -20.57 13.74
N PRO A 11 8.36 -19.78 12.76
CA PRO A 11 9.38 -18.79 13.10
C PRO A 11 8.75 -17.49 13.71
N ASN A 12 9.55 -16.54 14.20
CA ASN A 12 9.06 -15.28 14.79
C ASN A 12 9.06 -14.12 13.80
N ILE A 13 7.93 -13.42 13.66
CA ILE A 13 7.76 -12.23 12.79
C ILE A 13 7.95 -10.96 13.58
N VAL A 14 8.90 -10.13 13.18
CA VAL A 14 8.97 -8.73 13.62
C VAL A 14 8.67 -7.82 12.42
N LEU A 15 7.57 -7.08 12.52
CA LEU A 15 7.13 -6.12 11.51
C LEU A 15 7.36 -4.69 12.03
N ILE A 16 8.20 -3.92 11.34
CA ILE A 16 8.46 -2.52 11.66
C ILE A 16 7.88 -1.65 10.53
N THR A 17 6.89 -0.85 10.88
CA THR A 17 6.26 0.12 9.97
C THR A 17 6.55 1.54 10.44
N VAL A 18 6.63 2.45 9.49
CA VAL A 18 6.84 3.89 9.70
C VAL A 18 5.76 4.63 8.95
N ASN A 19 5.28 5.75 9.49
CA ASN A 19 4.04 6.36 9.04
C ASN A 19 4.16 6.99 7.65
N GLN A 20 5.27 7.70 7.42
CA GLN A 20 5.62 8.33 6.16
C GLN A 20 7.12 8.16 5.98
N PHE A 21 7.50 7.32 5.03
CA PHE A 21 8.90 7.05 4.71
C PHE A 21 8.97 6.54 3.28
N GLY A 22 9.35 7.45 2.37
CA GLY A 22 9.55 7.17 0.96
C GLY A 22 10.92 6.56 0.69
N LEU A 23 11.13 6.15 -0.57
CA LEU A 23 12.43 5.62 -0.99
C LEU A 23 13.53 6.68 -0.91
N SER A 24 13.22 7.92 -1.26
CA SER A 24 14.14 9.07 -1.18
C SER A 24 14.60 9.35 0.26
N ASP A 25 13.72 9.16 1.25
CA ASP A 25 14.06 9.37 2.67
C ASP A 25 15.19 8.44 3.14
N LEU A 26 15.25 7.21 2.62
CA LEU A 26 16.31 6.24 2.97
C LEU A 26 17.70 6.69 2.48
N ASN A 27 17.75 7.51 1.43
CA ASN A 27 18.99 8.03 0.86
C ASN A 27 19.52 9.28 1.59
N ASN A 28 18.72 9.89 2.47
CA ASN A 28 19.18 11.01 3.28
C ASN A 28 20.28 10.57 4.27
N ASN A 29 21.31 11.40 4.42
CA ASN A 29 22.44 11.10 5.30
C ASN A 29 22.18 11.47 6.78
N TRP A 30 20.93 11.38 7.21
CA TRP A 30 20.57 11.65 8.59
C TRP A 30 21.14 10.58 9.52
N GLU A 31 21.80 11.00 10.62
CA GLU A 31 22.49 10.08 11.53
C GLU A 31 21.52 9.06 12.15
N TYR A 32 20.27 9.45 12.43
CA TYR A 32 19.26 8.56 13.00
C TYR A 32 18.83 7.43 12.04
N LEU A 33 19.08 7.55 10.74
CA LEU A 33 18.83 6.48 9.76
C LEU A 33 19.98 5.46 9.67
N LYS A 34 21.11 5.67 10.35
CA LYS A 34 22.30 4.81 10.28
C LYS A 34 22.00 3.34 10.56
N ASN A 35 21.20 3.06 11.59
CA ASN A 35 20.84 1.68 11.95
C ASN A 35 19.92 1.03 10.92
N ILE A 36 18.98 1.80 10.36
CA ILE A 36 18.07 1.33 9.31
C ILE A 36 18.84 1.06 8.02
N ARG A 37 19.76 1.94 7.63
CA ARG A 37 20.65 1.75 6.47
C ARG A 37 21.58 0.55 6.63
N LYS A 38 22.10 0.31 7.84
CA LYS A 38 22.89 -0.90 8.12
C LYS A 38 22.02 -2.15 7.97
N LEU A 39 20.79 -2.10 8.48
CA LEU A 39 19.86 -3.22 8.39
C LEU A 39 19.43 -3.51 6.94
N SER A 40 19.22 -2.49 6.11
CA SER A 40 18.83 -2.66 4.70
C SER A 40 19.94 -3.31 3.87
N LYS A 41 21.21 -2.98 4.13
CA LYS A 41 22.37 -3.61 3.47
C LYS A 41 22.49 -5.11 3.77
N ASP A 42 22.08 -5.53 4.96
CA ASP A 42 22.11 -6.93 5.38
C ASP A 42 20.84 -7.72 4.96
N ALA A 43 19.87 -7.04 4.36
CA ALA A 43 18.55 -7.58 4.03
C ALA A 43 18.38 -7.77 2.52
N ILE A 44 17.38 -8.55 2.12
CA ILE A 44 16.86 -8.46 0.75
C ILE A 44 16.11 -7.16 0.61
N GLN A 45 16.35 -6.44 -0.48
CA GLN A 45 15.70 -5.19 -0.81
C GLN A 45 14.79 -5.38 -2.02
N PHE A 46 13.59 -4.79 -1.98
CA PHE A 46 12.69 -4.75 -3.12
C PHE A 46 12.72 -3.34 -3.70
N SER A 47 13.14 -3.18 -4.96
CA SER A 47 13.29 -1.86 -5.57
C SER A 47 11.95 -1.22 -5.95
N HIS A 48 10.94 -2.04 -6.26
CA HIS A 48 9.62 -1.61 -6.72
C HIS A 48 8.52 -2.10 -5.77
N ALA A 49 8.51 -1.58 -4.55
CA ALA A 49 7.47 -1.87 -3.57
C ALA A 49 6.49 -0.71 -3.43
N TYR A 50 5.21 -1.00 -3.64
CA TYR A 50 4.13 0.00 -3.61
C TYR A 50 3.19 -0.19 -2.42
N THR A 51 2.69 0.92 -1.91
CA THR A 51 1.60 1.00 -0.94
C THR A 51 0.39 1.72 -1.51
N GLN A 52 -0.64 1.87 -0.69
CA GLN A 52 -1.82 2.67 -0.98
C GLN A 52 -1.64 4.06 -0.37
N LEU A 53 -2.22 5.06 -1.01
CA LEU A 53 -1.91 6.47 -0.78
C LEU A 53 -2.00 6.91 0.69
N TYR A 54 -3.11 6.58 1.35
CA TYR A 54 -3.35 7.03 2.71
C TYR A 54 -2.79 6.04 3.72
N GLN A 55 -2.32 6.52 4.87
CA GLN A 55 -1.78 5.68 5.95
C GLN A 55 -2.77 4.59 6.39
N THR A 56 -4.05 4.94 6.53
CA THR A 56 -5.12 3.99 6.85
C THR A 56 -5.24 2.91 5.79
N SER A 57 -5.28 3.31 4.51
CA SER A 57 -5.35 2.40 3.37
C SER A 57 -4.13 1.48 3.27
N SER A 58 -2.94 2.03 3.52
CA SER A 58 -1.65 1.33 3.55
C SER A 58 -1.61 0.26 4.65
N ARG A 59 -2.01 0.62 5.88
CA ARG A 59 -2.06 -0.33 7.01
C ARG A 59 -3.13 -1.40 6.81
N ALA A 60 -4.30 -1.02 6.30
CA ALA A 60 -5.35 -1.98 5.98
C ALA A 60 -4.89 -2.97 4.91
N ALA A 61 -4.26 -2.48 3.83
CA ALA A 61 -3.68 -3.31 2.78
C ALA A 61 -2.62 -4.27 3.35
N LEU A 62 -1.72 -3.76 4.18
CA LEU A 62 -0.67 -4.53 4.83
C LEU A 62 -1.22 -5.66 5.72
N LEU A 63 -2.19 -5.35 6.57
CA LEU A 63 -2.72 -6.29 7.57
C LEU A 63 -3.71 -7.29 6.99
N THR A 64 -4.44 -6.91 5.94
CA THR A 64 -5.49 -7.76 5.37
C THR A 64 -5.06 -8.47 4.10
N GLY A 65 -3.99 -8.01 3.43
CA GLY A 65 -3.60 -8.48 2.11
C GLY A 65 -4.62 -8.14 1.01
N ARG A 66 -5.50 -7.16 1.24
CA ARG A 66 -6.59 -6.76 0.34
C ARG A 66 -6.45 -5.32 -0.11
N LEU A 67 -6.97 -5.02 -1.30
CA LEU A 67 -7.09 -3.64 -1.77
C LEU A 67 -8.00 -2.84 -0.83
N PRO A 68 -7.74 -1.54 -0.61
CA PRO A 68 -8.55 -0.71 0.29
C PRO A 68 -10.02 -0.61 -0.12
N VAL A 69 -10.32 -0.71 -1.42
CA VAL A 69 -11.71 -0.83 -1.93
C VAL A 69 -12.46 -2.02 -1.36
N LYS A 70 -11.78 -3.12 -0.98
CA LYS A 70 -12.40 -4.30 -0.37
C LYS A 70 -12.54 -4.19 1.15
N THR A 71 -11.90 -3.21 1.78
CA THR A 71 -11.95 -3.00 3.23
C THR A 71 -12.73 -1.74 3.62
N GLY A 72 -13.05 -0.87 2.66
CA GLY A 72 -13.68 0.44 2.92
C GLY A 72 -12.73 1.48 3.50
N MET A 73 -11.42 1.18 3.55
CA MET A 73 -10.37 1.99 4.20
C MET A 73 -9.68 2.93 3.21
N LEU A 74 -10.44 3.74 2.47
CA LEU A 74 -9.91 4.49 1.32
C LEU A 74 -9.60 5.96 1.58
N LYS A 75 -10.22 6.59 2.58
CA LYS A 75 -10.11 8.03 2.78
C LYS A 75 -9.22 8.36 3.97
N GLY A 76 -8.31 9.32 3.79
CA GLY A 76 -7.69 10.07 4.88
C GLY A 76 -8.16 11.53 4.85
N ASN A 77 -8.10 12.23 5.98
CA ASN A 77 -8.48 13.66 6.08
C ASN A 77 -7.41 14.62 5.52
N TYR A 78 -6.52 14.16 4.64
CA TYR A 78 -5.37 14.95 4.19
C TYR A 78 -5.50 15.31 2.71
N SER A 79 -5.08 16.53 2.39
CA SER A 79 -4.76 16.94 1.02
C SER A 79 -3.70 16.01 0.45
N THR A 80 -4.05 15.38 -0.66
CA THR A 80 -3.17 14.50 -1.42
C THR A 80 -2.27 15.37 -2.29
N PRO A 81 -0.95 15.24 -2.20
CA PRO A 81 -0.07 16.11 -2.97
C PRO A 81 -0.07 15.74 -4.47
N ASP A 82 0.28 16.70 -5.32
CA ASP A 82 0.24 16.60 -6.78
C ASP A 82 1.05 15.42 -7.36
N ASN A 83 2.07 14.96 -6.62
CA ASN A 83 2.93 13.82 -6.97
C ASN A 83 2.67 12.59 -6.07
N TRP A 84 1.41 12.26 -5.84
CA TRP A 84 1.00 11.11 -5.03
C TRP A 84 1.58 9.77 -5.55
N GLY A 85 1.83 9.69 -6.85
CA GLY A 85 2.45 8.55 -7.52
C GLY A 85 3.81 8.15 -6.93
N LYS A 86 4.62 9.12 -6.52
CA LYS A 86 5.91 8.91 -5.84
C LYS A 86 5.74 8.44 -4.40
N GLN A 87 4.76 9.02 -3.70
CA GLN A 87 4.54 8.79 -2.28
C GLN A 87 4.08 7.37 -1.95
N ILE A 88 3.54 6.67 -2.94
CA ILE A 88 3.15 5.28 -2.79
C ILE A 88 4.30 4.30 -2.99
N GLN A 89 5.47 4.71 -3.50
CA GLN A 89 6.65 3.84 -3.52
C GLN A 89 7.37 3.92 -2.18
N VAL A 90 7.57 2.76 -1.55
CA VAL A 90 8.12 2.67 -0.19
C VAL A 90 9.28 1.68 -0.13
N PRO A 91 10.29 1.90 0.72
CA PRO A 91 11.34 0.92 0.91
C PRO A 91 10.78 -0.32 1.61
N LEU A 92 11.03 -1.49 1.03
CA LEU A 92 10.70 -2.79 1.61
C LEU A 92 11.96 -3.63 1.69
N PHE A 93 12.29 -4.09 2.90
CA PHE A 93 13.40 -5.00 3.09
C PHE A 93 13.08 -6.11 4.10
N ILE A 94 13.59 -7.30 3.80
CA ILE A 94 13.35 -8.54 4.54
C ILE A 94 14.68 -9.15 4.95
N LYS A 95 14.90 -9.29 6.27
CA LYS A 95 16.08 -9.95 6.82
C LYS A 95 15.74 -11.36 7.28
N TRP A 96 16.38 -12.35 6.66
CA TRP A 96 16.21 -13.77 6.98
C TRP A 96 17.56 -14.49 7.13
N PRO A 97 18.15 -14.48 8.34
CA PRO A 97 19.54 -14.87 8.56
C PRO A 97 19.93 -16.31 8.18
N LYS A 98 18.96 -17.25 8.12
CA LYS A 98 19.22 -18.68 7.88
C LYS A 98 18.87 -19.16 6.47
N MET A 99 18.28 -18.30 5.64
CA MET A 99 17.75 -18.71 4.34
C MET A 99 18.29 -17.89 3.16
N LEU A 100 18.96 -16.77 3.40
CA LEU A 100 19.26 -15.79 2.36
C LEU A 100 20.72 -15.35 2.38
N HIS A 101 21.29 -15.18 1.19
CA HIS A 101 22.52 -14.42 0.98
C HIS A 101 22.21 -12.93 1.19
N SER A 102 22.92 -12.32 2.13
CA SER A 102 22.81 -10.92 2.49
C SER A 102 22.93 -10.00 1.26
N GLY A 103 22.10 -8.96 1.18
CA GLY A 103 22.29 -7.83 0.25
C GLY A 103 21.74 -7.99 -1.17
N ALA A 104 20.93 -9.02 -1.46
CA ALA A 104 20.29 -9.17 -2.76
C ALA A 104 19.17 -8.14 -2.99
N THR A 105 19.04 -7.66 -4.24
CA THR A 105 17.95 -6.78 -4.68
C THR A 105 17.01 -7.51 -5.61
N ILE A 106 15.71 -7.46 -5.30
CA ILE A 106 14.61 -8.01 -6.12
C ILE A 106 13.96 -6.84 -6.86
N ASN A 107 13.92 -6.92 -8.19
CA ASN A 107 13.47 -5.83 -9.05
C ASN A 107 11.98 -5.93 -9.44
N GLN A 108 11.31 -6.97 -8.99
CA GLN A 108 9.92 -7.27 -9.30
C GLN A 108 8.99 -6.30 -8.56
N THR A 109 7.92 -5.90 -9.24
CA THR A 109 6.88 -5.05 -8.66
C THR A 109 6.10 -5.84 -7.60
N VAL A 110 6.12 -5.33 -6.37
CA VAL A 110 5.43 -5.91 -5.21
C VAL A 110 4.61 -4.83 -4.50
N THR A 111 3.72 -5.27 -3.63
CA THR A 111 2.82 -4.40 -2.87
C THR A 111 2.87 -4.71 -1.38
N LEU A 112 2.48 -3.77 -0.51
CA LEU A 112 2.33 -4.08 0.91
C LEU A 112 1.27 -5.15 1.19
N MET A 113 0.31 -5.35 0.27
CA MET A 113 -0.68 -6.43 0.37
C MET A 113 -0.03 -7.82 0.34
N ASP A 114 1.18 -7.95 -0.20
CA ASP A 114 1.90 -9.21 -0.34
C ASP A 114 2.46 -9.73 0.99
N VAL A 115 2.56 -8.87 2.01
CA VAL A 115 3.11 -9.27 3.32
C VAL A 115 2.19 -10.20 4.08
N MET A 116 0.89 -9.93 4.12
CA MET A 116 -0.06 -10.82 4.80
C MET A 116 -0.05 -12.27 4.24
N PRO A 117 -0.22 -12.52 2.93
CA PRO A 117 -0.09 -13.87 2.37
C PRO A 117 1.31 -14.47 2.53
N THR A 118 2.37 -13.65 2.58
CA THR A 118 3.71 -14.12 2.92
C THR A 118 3.75 -14.67 4.35
N ILE A 119 3.20 -13.93 5.32
CA ILE A 119 3.11 -14.37 6.71
C ILE A 119 2.31 -15.67 6.81
N LEU A 120 1.13 -15.73 6.19
CA LEU A 120 0.27 -16.92 6.19
C LEU A 120 0.97 -18.15 5.59
N HIS A 121 1.71 -17.96 4.50
CA HIS A 121 2.54 -19.01 3.89
C HIS A 121 3.61 -19.50 4.89
N LEU A 122 4.32 -18.59 5.56
CA LEU A 122 5.40 -18.93 6.49
C LEU A 122 4.90 -19.60 7.78
N THR A 123 3.70 -19.27 8.22
CA THR A 123 3.06 -19.88 9.40
C THR A 123 2.27 -21.15 9.07
N ASN A 124 2.27 -21.58 7.80
CA ASN A 124 1.48 -22.71 7.30
C ASN A 124 0.00 -22.61 7.70
N THR A 125 -0.55 -21.40 7.71
CA THR A 125 -1.93 -21.12 8.10
C THR A 125 -2.83 -21.22 6.87
N SER A 126 -3.90 -22.01 6.96
CA SER A 126 -4.88 -22.11 5.88
C SER A 126 -5.73 -20.84 5.80
N TYR A 127 -5.98 -20.37 4.58
CA TYR A 127 -6.84 -19.24 4.30
C TYR A 127 -7.52 -19.44 2.94
N SER A 128 -8.66 -18.77 2.72
CA SER A 128 -9.29 -18.76 1.40
C SER A 128 -8.56 -17.77 0.48
N ASN A 129 -7.89 -18.30 -0.54
CA ASN A 129 -7.14 -17.54 -1.55
C ASN A 129 -8.00 -16.49 -2.26
N GLU A 130 -9.29 -16.77 -2.47
CA GLU A 130 -10.23 -15.88 -3.16
C GLU A 130 -10.41 -14.53 -2.48
N THR A 131 -10.01 -14.45 -1.21
CA THR A 131 -10.21 -13.25 -0.42
C THR A 131 -9.04 -12.26 -0.47
N LEU A 132 -7.83 -12.70 -0.84
CA LEU A 132 -6.64 -11.85 -0.85
C LEU A 132 -6.36 -11.28 -2.24
N ASN A 133 -5.80 -10.08 -2.28
CA ASN A 133 -5.26 -9.49 -3.51
C ASN A 133 -3.74 -9.61 -3.58
N GLY A 134 -3.06 -9.59 -2.43
CA GLY A 134 -1.63 -9.85 -2.37
C GLY A 134 -1.26 -11.30 -2.67
N LYS A 135 0.01 -11.53 -2.99
CA LYS A 135 0.61 -12.84 -3.25
C LYS A 135 1.85 -13.01 -2.38
N SER A 136 2.15 -14.25 -1.98
CA SER A 136 3.31 -14.53 -1.13
C SER A 136 4.63 -14.19 -1.83
N LEU A 137 5.50 -13.45 -1.13
CA LEU A 137 6.84 -13.06 -1.58
C LEU A 137 7.84 -14.23 -1.50
N VAL A 138 7.47 -15.37 -0.90
CA VAL A 138 8.37 -16.51 -0.68
C VAL A 138 8.99 -17.01 -1.99
N CYS A 139 8.25 -17.01 -3.10
CA CYS A 139 8.78 -17.42 -4.40
C CYS A 139 9.89 -16.48 -4.89
N LEU A 140 9.70 -15.17 -4.76
CA LEU A 140 10.70 -14.16 -5.12
C LEU A 140 11.94 -14.27 -4.22
N ILE A 141 11.73 -14.45 -2.91
CA ILE A 141 12.79 -14.65 -1.91
C ILE A 141 13.62 -15.91 -2.23
N LYS A 142 13.00 -16.97 -2.76
CA LYS A 142 13.67 -18.21 -3.19
C LYS A 142 14.36 -18.11 -4.56
N GLY A 143 14.28 -16.96 -5.24
CA GLY A 143 14.99 -16.72 -6.50
C GLY A 143 14.13 -16.84 -7.77
N THR A 144 12.80 -16.89 -7.66
CA THR A 144 11.92 -16.83 -8.83
C THR A 144 11.97 -15.45 -9.47
N THR A 145 12.03 -15.38 -10.81
CA THR A 145 12.07 -14.12 -11.55
C THR A 145 10.72 -13.67 -12.09
N GLU A 146 9.72 -14.54 -12.07
CA GLU A 146 8.36 -14.26 -12.53
C GLU A 146 7.70 -13.13 -11.73
N SER A 147 6.95 -12.26 -12.42
CA SER A 147 6.18 -11.22 -11.76
C SER A 147 5.05 -11.84 -10.94
N LEU A 148 4.90 -11.40 -9.69
CA LEU A 148 3.74 -11.79 -8.88
C LEU A 148 2.46 -11.17 -9.46
N HIS A 149 2.50 -9.92 -9.89
CA HIS A 149 1.32 -9.18 -10.33
C HIS A 149 1.47 -8.80 -11.79
N SER A 150 0.51 -9.22 -12.63
CA SER A 150 0.41 -8.67 -13.99
C SER A 150 0.05 -7.19 -13.93
N TYR A 151 -0.84 -6.79 -13.02
CA TYR A 151 -1.27 -5.41 -12.84
C TYR A 151 -1.35 -5.06 -11.36
N VAL A 152 -0.90 -3.85 -10.99
CA VAL A 152 -1.10 -3.28 -9.66
C VAL A 152 -2.01 -2.06 -9.78
N PHE A 153 -3.10 -2.07 -9.01
CA PHE A 153 -4.12 -1.02 -9.03
C PHE A 153 -3.92 -0.07 -7.85
N HIS A 154 -3.85 1.22 -8.15
CA HIS A 154 -3.64 2.29 -7.18
C HIS A 154 -4.88 3.17 -7.11
N TYR A 155 -5.39 3.35 -5.89
CA TYR A 155 -6.64 4.07 -5.66
C TYR A 155 -6.41 5.42 -4.96
N LEU A 156 -6.93 6.49 -5.55
CA LEU A 156 -7.19 7.76 -4.85
C LEU A 156 -8.60 7.78 -4.24
N ASP A 157 -9.58 7.19 -4.94
CA ASP A 157 -10.99 7.18 -4.53
C ASP A 157 -11.63 5.77 -4.58
N VAL A 158 -12.90 5.65 -4.18
CA VAL A 158 -13.65 4.38 -4.14
C VAL A 158 -14.13 3.90 -5.51
N THR A 159 -14.17 4.80 -6.50
CA THR A 159 -14.88 4.59 -7.76
C THR A 159 -14.05 3.78 -8.72
N ARG A 160 -12.80 4.14 -9.01
CA ARG A 160 -11.93 3.47 -9.98
C ARG A 160 -10.46 3.62 -9.62
N PRO A 161 -9.58 2.70 -10.05
CA PRO A 161 -8.14 2.92 -9.96
C PRO A 161 -7.75 4.21 -10.67
N SER A 162 -7.02 5.06 -9.97
CA SER A 162 -6.50 6.34 -10.48
C SER A 162 -5.18 6.15 -11.19
N ALA A 163 -4.44 5.09 -10.85
CA ALA A 163 -3.31 4.64 -11.63
C ALA A 163 -3.22 3.10 -11.69
N VAL A 164 -2.58 2.59 -12.74
CA VAL A 164 -2.30 1.17 -12.93
C VAL A 164 -0.83 0.99 -13.30
N THR A 165 -0.11 0.15 -12.55
CA THR A 165 1.25 -0.26 -12.90
C THR A 165 1.22 -1.61 -13.61
N HIS A 166 1.88 -1.69 -14.75
CA HIS A 166 2.11 -2.90 -15.53
C HIS A 166 3.57 -2.96 -15.96
N ASN A 167 4.31 -3.98 -15.48
CA ASN A 167 5.75 -4.09 -15.69
C ASN A 167 6.49 -2.82 -15.24
N GLU A 168 7.21 -2.17 -16.15
CA GLU A 168 7.95 -0.92 -15.94
C GLU A 168 7.16 0.34 -16.34
N TYR A 169 5.86 0.20 -16.59
CA TYR A 169 4.99 1.30 -16.98
C TYR A 169 3.92 1.57 -15.93
N LYS A 170 3.57 2.85 -15.78
CA LYS A 170 2.49 3.29 -14.91
C LYS A 170 1.63 4.31 -15.64
N ALA A 171 0.35 4.01 -15.76
CA ALA A 171 -0.63 4.88 -16.38
C ALA A 171 -1.48 5.56 -15.30
N PHE A 172 -1.60 6.89 -15.36
CA PHE A 172 -2.44 7.71 -14.49
C PHE A 172 -3.68 8.20 -15.25
N TYR A 173 -4.84 7.79 -14.74
CA TYR A 173 -6.16 8.24 -15.20
C TYR A 173 -6.65 9.45 -14.41
N SER A 174 -6.17 9.59 -13.16
CA SER A 174 -6.43 10.77 -12.35
C SER A 174 -5.22 11.13 -11.50
N THR A 175 -4.98 12.42 -11.34
CA THR A 175 -4.01 12.98 -10.37
C THR A 175 -4.71 13.97 -9.46
N MET A 176 -3.99 14.45 -8.45
CA MET A 176 -4.47 15.50 -7.56
C MET A 176 -3.80 16.80 -7.96
N SER A 177 -4.53 17.90 -7.81
CA SER A 177 -4.05 19.27 -7.93
C SER A 177 -4.52 20.06 -6.71
N ASP A 178 -4.01 21.28 -6.54
CA ASP A 178 -4.51 22.24 -5.53
C ASP A 178 -6.04 22.42 -5.59
N ASN A 179 -6.64 22.30 -6.78
CA ASN A 179 -8.08 22.45 -7.02
C ASN A 179 -8.87 21.14 -6.92
N GLY A 180 -8.24 20.04 -6.53
CA GLY A 180 -8.86 18.73 -6.39
C GLY A 180 -8.44 17.73 -7.46
N LEU A 181 -9.26 16.69 -7.64
CA LEU A 181 -9.01 15.57 -8.54
C LEU A 181 -9.06 16.03 -10.01
N VAL A 182 -7.99 15.76 -10.76
CA VAL A 182 -7.88 16.02 -12.19
C VAL A 182 -7.94 14.69 -12.92
N HIS A 183 -8.84 14.59 -13.90
CA HIS A 183 -8.93 13.43 -14.79
C HIS A 183 -8.13 13.67 -16.07
N HIS A 184 -7.45 12.64 -16.55
CA HIS A 184 -6.62 12.68 -17.75
C HIS A 184 -7.24 11.83 -18.85
N ASP A 185 -7.47 12.45 -20.00
CA ASP A 185 -7.89 11.80 -21.24
C ASP A 185 -7.15 12.46 -22.43
N PRO A 186 -6.15 11.78 -23.03
CA PRO A 186 -5.70 10.43 -22.71
C PRO A 186 -4.97 10.33 -21.34
N PRO A 187 -4.87 9.13 -20.74
CA PRO A 187 -4.14 8.94 -19.48
C PRO A 187 -2.65 9.27 -19.60
N LEU A 188 -2.03 9.77 -18.54
CA LEU A 188 -0.58 10.02 -18.52
C LEU A 188 0.17 8.70 -18.35
N LEU A 189 1.15 8.42 -19.22
CA LEU A 189 1.95 7.20 -19.17
C LEU A 189 3.40 7.52 -18.80
N PHE A 190 3.97 6.80 -17.83
CA PHE A 190 5.37 6.94 -17.44
C PHE A 190 6.08 5.59 -17.48
N ASN A 191 7.35 5.60 -17.87
CA ASN A 191 8.25 4.47 -17.67
C ASN A 191 8.97 4.64 -16.33
N ILE A 192 8.51 3.95 -15.29
CA ILE A 192 9.00 4.09 -13.91
C ILE A 192 10.42 3.55 -13.69
N ARG A 193 10.96 2.81 -14.67
CA ARG A 193 12.34 2.32 -14.61
C ARG A 193 13.34 3.39 -15.05
N ASN A 194 13.00 4.15 -16.10
CA ASN A 194 13.85 5.20 -16.66
C ASN A 194 13.53 6.58 -16.07
N ASP A 195 12.29 6.79 -15.64
CA ASP A 195 11.80 7.99 -14.97
C ASP A 195 11.09 7.62 -13.65
N PRO A 196 11.85 7.21 -12.61
CA PRO A 196 11.28 6.90 -11.29
C PRO A 196 10.55 8.09 -10.65
N GLU A 197 10.90 9.29 -11.10
CA GLU A 197 10.33 10.55 -10.63
C GLU A 197 9.08 10.96 -11.43
N GLU A 198 8.59 10.15 -12.38
CA GLU A 198 7.32 10.34 -13.09
C GLU A 198 7.16 11.80 -13.58
N THR A 199 8.22 12.37 -14.14
CA THR A 199 8.30 13.79 -14.56
C THR A 199 8.06 13.97 -16.05
N SER A 200 8.31 12.93 -16.85
CA SER A 200 8.35 12.98 -18.30
C SER A 200 7.33 12.00 -18.88
N PRO A 201 6.07 12.43 -19.11
CA PRO A 201 5.06 11.55 -19.67
C PRO A 201 5.40 11.16 -21.11
N LEU A 202 5.16 9.90 -21.46
CA LEU A 202 5.31 9.33 -22.79
C LEU A 202 4.08 9.63 -23.65
N SER A 203 4.26 9.72 -24.97
CA SER A 203 3.15 9.81 -25.93
C SER A 203 2.33 8.52 -25.89
N VAL A 204 1.02 8.63 -25.75
CA VAL A 204 0.11 7.47 -25.67
C VAL A 204 -0.04 6.80 -27.04
N GLU A 205 0.08 7.57 -28.12
CA GLU A 205 -0.02 7.11 -29.50
C GLU A 205 1.04 6.04 -29.81
N ASP A 206 2.29 6.30 -29.39
CA ASP A 206 3.42 5.39 -29.56
C ASP A 206 3.27 4.08 -28.77
N TYR A 207 2.43 4.09 -27.72
CA TYR A 207 2.20 2.97 -26.80
C TYR A 207 0.73 2.51 -26.79
N SER A 208 0.02 2.71 -27.91
CA SER A 208 -1.42 2.47 -28.01
C SER A 208 -1.86 1.05 -27.62
N GLU A 209 -1.11 0.02 -28.01
CA GLU A 209 -1.40 -1.38 -27.63
C GLU A 209 -1.25 -1.61 -26.12
N LEU A 210 -0.16 -1.09 -25.53
CA LEU A 210 0.08 -1.15 -24.09
C LEU A 210 -1.03 -0.45 -23.32
N MET A 211 -1.42 0.75 -23.78
CA MET A 211 -2.48 1.53 -23.16
C MET A 211 -3.85 0.88 -23.30
N ALA A 212 -4.14 0.21 -24.42
CA ALA A 212 -5.35 -0.59 -24.59
C ALA A 212 -5.39 -1.76 -23.57
N ASN A 213 -4.28 -2.50 -23.42
CA ASN A 213 -4.18 -3.60 -22.46
C ASN A 213 -4.36 -3.13 -21.00
N ILE A 214 -3.72 -2.02 -20.63
CA ILE A 214 -3.86 -1.43 -19.28
C ILE A 214 -5.30 -0.96 -19.05
N SER A 215 -5.92 -0.31 -20.03
CA SER A 215 -7.30 0.17 -19.94
C SER A 215 -8.29 -0.99 -19.80
N GLU A 216 -8.14 -2.04 -20.60
CA GLU A 216 -8.97 -3.23 -20.52
C GLU A 216 -8.81 -3.93 -19.16
N ALA A 217 -7.57 -4.08 -18.67
CA ALA A 217 -7.31 -4.67 -17.37
C ALA A 217 -7.94 -3.85 -16.22
N ARG A 218 -7.92 -2.52 -16.33
CA ARG A 218 -8.57 -1.61 -15.38
C ARG A 218 -10.09 -1.79 -15.36
N GLU A 219 -10.73 -1.85 -16.51
CA GLU A 219 -12.18 -2.03 -16.59
C GLU A 219 -12.61 -3.42 -16.09
N LYS A 220 -11.93 -4.49 -16.52
CA LYS A 220 -12.15 -5.85 -15.98
C LYS A 220 -11.97 -5.91 -14.46
N HIS A 221 -10.98 -5.19 -13.93
CA HIS A 221 -10.79 -5.10 -12.48
C HIS A 221 -11.97 -4.43 -11.78
N VAL A 222 -12.50 -3.35 -12.36
CA VAL A 222 -13.66 -2.60 -11.82
C VAL A 222 -14.95 -3.42 -11.87
N GLU A 223 -15.19 -4.16 -12.95
CA GLU A 223 -16.36 -5.02 -13.16
C GLU A 223 -16.39 -6.20 -12.17
N ASN A 224 -15.25 -6.83 -11.92
CA ASN A 224 -15.13 -7.96 -10.99
C ASN A 224 -15.24 -7.56 -9.50
N ARG A 225 -15.52 -6.29 -9.17
CA ARG A 225 -15.68 -5.85 -7.78
C ARG A 225 -17.03 -6.29 -7.23
N THR A 226 -17.00 -7.31 -6.38
CA THR A 226 -18.20 -7.88 -5.73
C THR A 226 -18.79 -7.05 -4.59
N ARG A 227 -18.05 -6.06 -4.05
CA ARG A 227 -18.51 -5.20 -2.95
C ARG A 227 -18.08 -3.77 -3.17
N LYS A 228 -19.03 -2.89 -3.51
CA LYS A 228 -18.88 -1.42 -3.43
C LYS A 228 -19.03 -1.06 -1.96
N TRP A 229 -17.97 -1.16 -1.17
CA TRP A 229 -18.04 -0.82 0.24
C TRP A 229 -18.29 0.68 0.41
N ILE A 230 -19.25 1.00 1.28
CA ILE A 230 -19.39 2.31 1.88
C ILE A 230 -18.15 2.53 2.76
N SER A 231 -17.51 3.70 2.65
CA SER A 231 -16.32 4.03 3.45
C SER A 231 -16.60 3.83 4.95
N GLN A 232 -15.60 3.48 5.76
CA GLN A 232 -15.80 3.45 7.22
C GLN A 232 -16.29 4.78 7.80
N PHE A 233 -16.01 5.88 7.10
CA PHE A 233 -16.46 7.23 7.48
C PHE A 233 -17.89 7.53 7.02
N GLU A 234 -18.44 6.69 6.15
CA GLU A 234 -19.81 6.75 5.65
C GLU A 234 -20.69 5.65 6.28
N TYR A 235 -20.09 4.78 7.11
CA TYR A 235 -20.86 3.81 7.89
C TYR A 235 -21.69 4.57 8.93
N PRO A 236 -22.99 4.25 9.11
CA PRO A 236 -23.77 4.84 10.17
C PRO A 236 -23.06 4.61 11.50
N ILE A 237 -23.04 5.64 12.35
CA ILE A 237 -22.49 5.54 13.71
C ILE A 237 -23.16 4.33 14.37
N LEU A 238 -22.39 3.29 14.67
CA LEU A 238 -22.85 2.11 15.38
C LEU A 238 -22.44 2.27 16.85
N PRO A 239 -23.35 2.73 17.74
CA PRO A 239 -22.97 3.09 19.11
C PRO A 239 -22.34 1.93 19.89
N TRP A 240 -22.66 0.69 19.53
CA TRP A 240 -22.13 -0.54 20.14
C TRP A 240 -20.71 -0.95 19.67
N LEU A 241 -20.18 -0.33 18.61
CA LEU A 241 -18.79 -0.53 18.16
C LEU A 241 -17.81 0.44 18.82
N PHE A 242 -18.31 1.45 19.54
CA PHE A 242 -17.44 2.29 20.37
C PHE A 242 -16.98 1.47 21.57
N PRO A 243 -15.69 1.54 21.95
CA PRO A 243 -15.20 0.89 23.16
C PRO A 243 -15.75 1.62 24.40
N CYS A 244 -17.03 1.40 24.69
CA CYS A 244 -17.64 1.66 25.98
C CYS A 244 -17.62 0.35 26.77
N ALA A 245 -17.18 0.43 28.04
CA ALA A 245 -17.20 -0.74 28.92
C ALA A 245 -18.63 -1.12 29.37
N ASP A 246 -19.60 -0.20 29.32
CA ASP A 246 -20.95 -0.42 29.88
C ASP A 246 -22.06 0.29 29.08
N PHE A 247 -22.46 -0.31 27.95
CA PHE A 247 -23.57 0.15 27.11
C PHE A 247 -24.92 -0.19 27.77
N PRO A 248 -25.96 0.68 27.73
CA PRO A 248 -26.09 1.95 26.99
C PRO A 248 -25.76 3.23 27.79
N TYR A 249 -25.25 3.11 29.02
CA TYR A 249 -25.09 4.22 29.95
C TYR A 249 -23.75 4.97 29.79
N CYS A 250 -23.32 5.22 28.56
CA CYS A 250 -22.08 5.97 28.31
C CYS A 250 -22.30 7.45 28.68
N HIS A 251 -21.81 7.87 29.84
CA HIS A 251 -21.82 9.27 30.24
C HIS A 251 -20.57 10.00 29.70
N ARG A 252 -20.74 11.26 29.29
CA ARG A 252 -19.67 12.13 28.75
C ARG A 252 -18.42 12.22 29.65
N ARG A 253 -18.56 11.94 30.95
CA ARG A 253 -17.47 11.95 31.95
C ARG A 253 -16.54 10.72 31.89
N ASP A 254 -17.01 9.60 31.32
CA ASP A 254 -16.20 8.36 31.23
C ASP A 254 -15.27 8.35 30.01
N VAL A 255 -15.55 9.22 29.03
CA VAL A 255 -14.70 9.46 27.85
C VAL A 255 -13.34 10.04 28.25
N GLY A 256 -13.26 10.82 29.34
CA GLY A 256 -12.00 11.36 29.86
C GLY A 256 -11.06 10.31 30.48
N LYS A 257 -11.54 9.08 30.73
CA LYS A 257 -10.72 7.95 31.20
C LYS A 257 -10.18 7.10 30.06
N LEU A 258 -10.71 7.25 28.84
CA LEU A 258 -10.16 6.66 27.64
C LEU A 258 -8.94 7.50 27.21
N LYS A 259 -7.78 7.22 27.82
CA LYS A 259 -6.52 7.71 27.28
C LYS A 259 -6.38 7.12 25.87
N HIS A 260 -6.29 8.03 24.90
CA HIS A 260 -6.15 7.81 23.45
C HIS A 260 -7.48 7.61 22.71
N ILE A 261 -8.07 8.71 22.25
CA ILE A 261 -8.13 9.10 20.83
C ILE A 261 -8.28 10.63 20.84
N VAL A 262 -7.21 11.35 20.53
CA VAL A 262 -7.24 12.82 20.36
C VAL A 262 -7.63 13.09 18.90
N PHE A 263 -8.84 13.57 18.67
CA PHE A 263 -9.13 14.43 17.52
C PHE A 263 -9.18 15.86 18.05
N ASN A 264 -8.37 16.73 17.44
CA ASN A 264 -8.07 18.07 17.95
C ASN A 264 -9.26 19.04 17.74
N ASP A 265 -9.52 19.83 18.79
CA ASP A 265 -10.71 20.66 19.07
C ASP A 265 -10.88 21.96 18.23
N SER A 266 -11.01 21.90 16.90
CA SER A 266 -11.13 23.18 16.16
C SER A 266 -12.14 23.30 15.02
N ILE A 267 -13.03 22.32 14.80
CA ILE A 267 -14.05 22.48 13.75
C ILE A 267 -15.42 21.97 14.22
N LEU A 268 -16.03 22.67 15.19
CA LEU A 268 -17.48 22.65 15.43
C LEU A 268 -17.91 23.98 16.07
N PHE A 269 -17.88 25.07 15.30
CA PHE A 269 -18.64 26.30 15.60
C PHE A 269 -19.42 26.73 14.36
N ASN A 270 -20.63 26.16 14.21
CA ASN A 270 -21.91 26.86 14.05
C ASN A 270 -23.03 25.83 13.88
#